data_AF-A0A0C9WP69-F1
#
_entry.id   AF-A0A0C9WP69-F1
#
_cell.length_a   1.000
_cell.length_b   1.000
_cell.length_c   1.000
_cell.angle_alpha   90.00
_cell.angle_beta   90.00
_cell.angle_gamma   90.00
#
_symmetry.space_group_name_H-M   'P 1'
#
loop_
_entity.id
_entity.type
_entity.pdbx_description
1 polymer ?
#
loop_
_entity_poly.entity_id
_entity_poly.type
_entity_poly.pdbx_seq_one_letter_code
_entity_poly.pdbx_strand_id
1 'polypeptide(L)'
;MPASILNLPKELLLKIIHSEDSTDATIACFGQTCRRLHDICQVTVLNIQLPILRTLMRKHELVIYKGSGSISMKGEELHDVQDIFKASFDKIEYNFSLKFTPQEIGSVHGLIFHANAVAQITIILNSYSYFADWYKPLGIIIRASSEKDKSRLTVVGTPLGGQGFSPFGIIIRASSEKDKAHLTVKGTPISSQGFSVAPAPKTWSLTDIGFEPDSCQVGVMEQDGFLDRGVNVTTPRGIESLNLHSPLPFYEGCFPYTLRALNGGCITRLSLQNDSLDVSQWSNIFPLIFMPLLSELDVDNPYIPFQDFFSFLRRHTTITHLNLSCSVPIAGSTGSPEGADFLHRLEVISGIPNNLSMFLSSERQLFPSLRSVTLKRYPWLTAPEPEELNNILQNLAQRKRASIHLCIEFSNPGDVSEWVSDKKSETRSLGCVKNLEIVICGFQMPQEMCGSFFSWVSLFPSIQELEITQIVPLRLKSWTGSLNVLWDSCPELQSITVGVKTYKRPTQS
;
A
#
# COMPACT_ATOMS: atom_id res chain seq x y z
N MET A 1 21.43 -29.36 -27.44
CA MET A 1 22.04 -28.75 -26.24
C MET A 1 21.17 -29.12 -25.04
N PRO A 2 21.73 -29.53 -23.88
CA PRO A 2 20.91 -29.81 -22.71
C PRO A 2 20.16 -28.54 -22.30
N ALA A 3 18.84 -28.67 -22.07
CA ALA A 3 17.92 -27.54 -21.92
C ALA A 3 18.09 -26.71 -20.62
N SER A 4 18.98 -27.12 -19.70
CA SER A 4 19.36 -26.38 -18.49
C SER A 4 20.54 -27.10 -17.82
N ILE A 5 21.43 -26.36 -17.15
CA ILE A 5 22.46 -26.94 -16.27
C ILE A 5 21.85 -27.83 -15.18
N LEU A 6 20.60 -27.53 -14.80
CA LEU A 6 19.83 -28.30 -13.81
C LEU A 6 19.41 -29.68 -14.31
N ASN A 7 19.56 -29.99 -15.60
CA ASN A 7 19.25 -31.31 -16.17
C ASN A 7 20.47 -32.22 -16.27
N LEU A 8 21.66 -31.75 -15.87
CA LEU A 8 22.87 -32.58 -15.90
C LEU A 8 22.77 -33.74 -14.89
N PRO A 9 23.32 -34.92 -15.21
CA PRO A 9 23.56 -35.99 -14.25
C PRO A 9 24.33 -35.51 -13.01
N LYS A 10 24.08 -36.13 -11.85
CA LYS A 10 24.67 -35.74 -10.55
C LYS A 10 26.20 -35.75 -10.60
N GLU A 11 26.77 -36.69 -11.35
CA GLU A 11 28.21 -36.88 -11.54
C GLU A 11 28.85 -35.70 -12.28
N LEU A 12 28.15 -35.14 -13.28
CA LEU A 12 28.63 -33.96 -14.00
C LEU A 12 28.49 -32.70 -13.15
N LEU A 13 27.40 -32.56 -12.38
CA LEU A 13 27.26 -31.47 -11.42
C LEU A 13 28.38 -31.51 -10.37
N LEU A 14 28.69 -32.69 -9.84
CA LEU A 14 29.80 -32.88 -8.91
C LEU A 14 31.14 -32.51 -9.53
N LYS A 15 31.41 -32.90 -10.78
CA LYS A 15 32.65 -32.50 -11.48
C LYS A 15 32.75 -30.99 -11.70
N ILE A 16 31.64 -30.32 -12.00
CA ILE A 16 31.60 -28.85 -12.13
C ILE A 16 31.87 -28.18 -10.77
N ILE A 17 31.24 -28.68 -9.72
CA ILE A 17 31.39 -28.17 -8.35
C ILE A 17 32.81 -28.39 -7.80
N HIS A 18 33.45 -29.51 -8.15
CA HIS A 18 34.81 -29.85 -7.73
C HIS A 18 35.86 -29.54 -8.80
N SER A 19 35.58 -28.61 -9.72
CA SER A 19 36.61 -28.12 -10.63
C SER A 19 37.76 -27.50 -9.80
N GLU A 20 39.00 -27.61 -10.29
CA GLU A 20 40.20 -27.17 -9.55
C GLU A 20 40.15 -25.69 -9.10
N ASP A 21 39.33 -24.86 -9.77
CA ASP A 21 39.14 -23.44 -9.45
C ASP A 21 38.00 -23.14 -8.44
N SER A 22 37.24 -24.14 -8.00
CA SER A 22 36.07 -23.93 -7.14
C SER A 22 36.47 -23.83 -5.67
N THR A 23 36.29 -22.64 -5.08
CA THR A 23 36.46 -22.43 -3.63
C THR A 23 35.23 -22.90 -2.85
N ASP A 24 35.39 -23.23 -1.55
CA ASP A 24 34.25 -23.55 -0.67
C ASP A 24 33.16 -22.46 -0.66
N ALA A 25 33.55 -21.19 -0.80
CA ALA A 25 32.63 -20.06 -0.90
C ALA A 25 31.81 -20.11 -2.22
N THR A 26 32.47 -20.44 -3.33
CA THR A 26 31.83 -20.64 -4.64
C THR A 26 30.83 -21.81 -4.57
N ILE A 27 31.25 -22.93 -3.99
CA ILE A 27 30.43 -24.13 -3.81
C ILE A 27 29.20 -23.84 -2.94
N ALA A 28 29.38 -23.10 -1.85
CA ALA A 28 28.27 -22.68 -1.00
C ALA A 28 27.29 -21.74 -1.73
N CYS A 29 27.79 -20.77 -2.50
CA CYS A 29 26.96 -19.88 -3.29
C CYS A 29 26.09 -20.64 -4.31
N PHE A 30 26.67 -21.65 -4.98
CA PHE A 30 25.91 -22.54 -5.86
C PHE A 30 24.85 -23.36 -5.12
N GLY A 31 25.18 -23.88 -3.95
CA GLY A 31 24.23 -24.60 -3.11
C GLY A 31 23.06 -23.71 -2.65
N GLN A 32 23.31 -22.44 -2.33
CA GLN A 32 22.31 -21.49 -1.82
C GLN A 32 21.29 -21.02 -2.86
N THR A 33 21.62 -21.13 -4.15
CA THR A 33 20.80 -20.59 -5.24
C THR A 33 19.93 -21.65 -5.92
N CYS A 34 20.13 -22.94 -5.61
CA CYS A 34 19.43 -24.04 -6.26
C CYS A 34 19.18 -25.21 -5.30
N ARG A 35 17.93 -25.64 -5.14
CA ARG A 35 17.58 -26.80 -4.27
C ARG A 35 18.32 -28.08 -4.64
N ARG A 36 18.43 -28.37 -5.94
CA ARG A 36 19.13 -29.58 -6.42
C ARG A 36 20.63 -29.55 -6.10
N LEU A 37 21.26 -28.38 -6.18
CA LEU A 37 22.67 -28.21 -5.81
C LEU A 37 22.85 -28.17 -4.30
N HIS A 38 21.88 -27.64 -3.55
CA HIS A 38 21.90 -27.66 -2.09
C HIS A 38 22.01 -29.08 -1.54
N ASP A 39 21.23 -30.03 -2.06
CA ASP A 39 21.33 -31.43 -1.61
C ASP A 39 22.69 -32.07 -1.94
N ILE A 40 23.41 -31.56 -2.94
CA ILE A 40 24.75 -32.03 -3.31
C ILE A 40 25.83 -31.36 -2.44
N CYS A 41 25.73 -30.04 -2.26
CA CYS A 41 26.69 -29.20 -1.55
C CYS A 41 26.33 -29.02 -0.07
N GLN A 42 25.41 -29.83 0.46
CA GLN A 42 24.74 -29.56 1.74
C GLN A 42 25.76 -29.33 2.84
N VAL A 43 26.73 -30.23 2.99
CA VAL A 43 27.77 -30.14 4.04
C VAL A 43 28.54 -28.81 3.96
N THR A 44 28.96 -28.39 2.76
CA THR A 44 29.72 -27.16 2.55
C THR A 44 28.88 -25.91 2.81
N VAL A 45 27.64 -25.88 2.30
CA VAL A 45 26.68 -24.78 2.56
C VAL A 45 26.46 -24.62 4.06
N LEU A 46 26.25 -25.73 4.76
CA LEU A 46 26.01 -25.76 6.20
C LEU A 46 27.22 -25.27 6.99
N ASN A 47 28.42 -25.76 6.68
CA ASN A 47 29.65 -25.37 7.35
C ASN A 47 29.92 -23.86 7.25
N ILE A 48 29.52 -23.24 6.14
CA ILE A 48 29.67 -21.80 5.92
C ILE A 48 28.54 -20.98 6.56
N GLN A 49 27.28 -21.39 6.38
CA GLN A 49 26.13 -20.59 6.82
C GLN A 49 25.86 -20.69 8.32
N LEU A 50 26.05 -21.85 8.95
CA LEU A 50 25.72 -22.04 10.37
C LEU A 50 26.44 -21.08 11.32
N PRO A 51 27.77 -20.89 11.22
CA PRO A 51 28.47 -19.93 12.07
C PRO A 51 27.92 -18.52 11.93
N ILE A 52 27.54 -18.13 10.71
CA ILE A 52 26.97 -16.81 10.39
C ILE A 52 25.58 -16.68 11.02
N LEU A 53 24.68 -17.64 10.78
CA LEU A 53 23.33 -17.64 11.35
C LEU A 53 23.36 -17.62 12.90
N ARG A 54 24.25 -18.40 13.53
CA ARG A 54 24.44 -18.39 14.99
C ARG A 54 24.93 -17.03 15.49
N THR A 55 25.82 -16.38 14.73
CA THR A 55 26.32 -15.05 15.08
C THR A 55 25.21 -14.01 14.99
N LEU A 56 24.40 -14.03 13.92
CA LEU A 56 23.23 -13.16 13.76
C LEU A 56 22.23 -13.36 14.91
N MET A 57 21.96 -14.61 15.29
CA MET A 57 21.05 -14.90 16.41
C MET A 57 21.57 -14.42 17.77
N ARG A 58 22.87 -14.58 18.03
CA ARG A 58 23.49 -14.07 19.28
C ARG A 58 23.43 -12.55 19.37
N LYS A 59 23.50 -11.85 18.23
CA LYS A 59 23.36 -10.39 18.15
C LYS A 59 21.89 -9.93 18.17
N HIS A 60 20.93 -10.85 18.21
CA HIS A 60 19.50 -10.57 18.02
C HIS A 60 19.20 -9.90 16.67
N GLU A 61 20.05 -10.12 15.67
CA GLU A 61 19.87 -9.69 14.29
C GLU A 61 19.06 -10.71 13.48
N LEU A 62 18.98 -11.96 13.94
CA LEU A 62 18.12 -13.00 13.37
C LEU A 62 17.32 -13.65 14.51
N VAL A 63 16.01 -13.79 14.33
CA VAL A 63 15.13 -14.49 15.27
C VAL A 63 14.27 -15.45 14.48
N ILE A 64 14.32 -16.74 14.83
CA ILE A 64 13.57 -17.79 14.15
C ILE A 64 12.55 -18.34 15.13
N TYR A 65 11.29 -18.44 14.71
CA TYR A 65 10.20 -18.97 15.51
C TYR A 65 9.73 -20.31 14.93
N LYS A 66 9.63 -21.32 15.80
CA LYS A 66 9.20 -22.68 15.44
C LYS A 66 8.08 -23.15 16.37
N GLY A 67 7.02 -23.70 15.78
CA GLY A 67 5.80 -24.12 16.46
C GLY A 67 4.82 -22.96 16.69
N SER A 68 3.54 -23.31 16.84
CA SER A 68 2.42 -22.37 17.07
C SER A 68 2.51 -21.54 18.35
N GLY A 69 3.58 -21.69 19.14
CA GLY A 69 3.78 -21.07 20.46
C GLY A 69 4.63 -19.80 20.48
N SER A 70 5.04 -19.23 19.33
CA SER A 70 5.91 -18.04 19.27
C SER A 70 7.21 -18.19 20.06
N ILE A 71 7.74 -19.40 20.20
CA ILE A 71 9.00 -19.64 20.90
C ILE A 71 10.15 -19.30 19.95
N SER A 72 10.95 -18.30 20.31
CA SER A 72 12.17 -17.97 19.58
C SER A 72 13.21 -19.07 19.81
N MET A 73 13.72 -19.64 18.73
CA MET A 73 14.80 -20.62 18.78
C MET A 73 16.05 -19.99 19.39
N LYS A 74 16.74 -20.75 20.25
CA LYS A 74 18.07 -20.34 20.75
C LYS A 74 19.14 -20.64 19.71
N GLY A 75 20.23 -19.89 19.72
CA GLY A 75 21.36 -20.13 18.82
C GLY A 75 22.01 -21.51 19.00
N GLU A 76 21.89 -22.10 20.20
CA GLU A 76 22.27 -23.48 20.48
C GLU A 76 21.34 -24.49 19.80
N GLU A 77 20.05 -24.19 19.64
CA GLU A 77 19.10 -25.12 19.01
C GLU A 77 19.37 -25.33 17.50
N LEU A 78 20.31 -24.57 16.91
CA LEU A 78 20.87 -24.82 15.58
C LEU A 78 21.89 -25.98 15.55
N HIS A 79 21.63 -27.07 16.29
CA HIS A 79 22.51 -28.24 16.32
C HIS A 79 22.14 -29.32 15.30
N ASP A 80 20.85 -29.48 14.98
CA ASP A 80 20.42 -30.47 13.98
C ASP A 80 20.27 -29.86 12.59
N VAL A 81 21.33 -30.01 11.82
CA VAL A 81 21.62 -29.20 10.66
C VAL A 81 20.85 -29.65 9.41
N GLN A 82 20.52 -30.93 9.33
CA GLN A 82 19.70 -31.45 8.23
C GLN A 82 18.24 -31.01 8.37
N ASP A 83 17.78 -30.82 9.61
CA ASP A 83 16.40 -30.43 9.90
C ASP A 83 16.14 -28.96 9.62
N ILE A 84 17.08 -28.05 9.86
CA ILE A 84 16.81 -26.60 9.82
C ILE A 84 16.48 -26.11 8.41
N PHE A 85 17.29 -26.44 7.41
CA PHE A 85 17.03 -26.01 6.03
C PHE A 85 15.89 -26.77 5.37
N LYS A 86 15.32 -27.79 6.04
CA LYS A 86 14.13 -28.52 5.60
C LYS A 86 12.97 -28.38 6.58
N ALA A 87 13.11 -27.53 7.60
CA ALA A 87 12.07 -27.31 8.61
C ALA A 87 11.03 -26.35 8.08
N SER A 88 9.86 -26.39 8.72
CA SER A 88 8.85 -25.36 8.62
C SER A 88 9.00 -24.39 9.78
N PHE A 89 8.95 -23.09 9.47
CA PHE A 89 9.05 -22.00 10.43
C PHE A 89 7.76 -21.18 10.42
N ASP A 90 7.32 -20.74 11.60
CA ASP A 90 6.17 -19.84 11.69
C ASP A 90 6.58 -18.42 11.34
N LYS A 91 7.76 -17.99 11.80
CA LYS A 91 8.24 -16.63 11.59
C LYS A 91 9.76 -16.58 11.55
N ILE A 92 10.32 -15.83 10.61
CA ILE A 92 11.75 -15.47 10.58
C ILE A 92 11.83 -13.96 10.63
N GLU A 93 12.47 -13.40 11.65
CA GLU A 93 12.76 -11.97 11.73
C GLU A 93 14.24 -11.72 11.50
N TYR A 94 14.56 -10.89 10.52
CA TYR A 94 15.91 -10.49 10.20
C TYR A 94 16.04 -8.98 10.37
N ASN A 95 16.71 -8.58 11.43
CA ASN A 95 16.98 -7.20 11.77
C ASN A 95 18.29 -6.74 11.13
N PHE A 96 18.16 -5.94 10.09
CA PHE A 96 19.27 -5.31 9.43
C PHE A 96 19.86 -4.17 10.31
N SER A 97 20.99 -4.44 10.98
CA SER A 97 21.98 -3.47 11.45
C SER A 97 22.84 -2.77 10.36
N LEU A 98 23.69 -1.84 10.80
CA LEU A 98 24.48 -0.89 10.00
C LEU A 98 25.64 -1.51 9.19
N LYS A 99 26.05 -2.74 9.48
CA LYS A 99 27.26 -3.36 8.89
C LYS A 99 26.99 -4.82 8.58
N PHE A 100 26.50 -5.11 7.37
CA PHE A 100 26.45 -6.50 6.90
C PHE A 100 27.40 -6.76 5.76
N THR A 101 27.79 -8.02 5.74
CA THR A 101 28.52 -8.66 4.67
C THR A 101 27.54 -9.35 3.71
N PRO A 102 27.87 -9.47 2.42
CA PRO A 102 27.11 -10.30 1.48
C PRO A 102 26.89 -11.74 1.97
N GLN A 103 27.77 -12.25 2.83
CA GLN A 103 27.71 -13.58 3.41
C GLN A 103 26.56 -13.74 4.41
N GLU A 104 26.26 -12.71 5.22
CA GLU A 104 25.12 -12.71 6.15
C GLU A 104 23.80 -12.73 5.39
N ILE A 105 23.68 -11.91 4.35
CA ILE A 105 22.49 -11.87 3.47
C ILE A 105 22.32 -13.20 2.75
N GLY A 106 23.39 -13.75 2.15
CA GLY A 106 23.38 -15.05 1.50
C GLY A 106 22.99 -16.19 2.45
N SER A 107 23.41 -16.09 3.72
CA SER A 107 23.05 -17.05 4.77
C SER A 107 21.56 -17.02 5.11
N VAL A 108 21.00 -15.83 5.34
CA VAL A 108 19.56 -15.66 5.63
C VAL A 108 18.71 -16.01 4.40
N HIS A 109 19.14 -15.59 3.21
CA HIS A 109 18.52 -15.97 1.95
C HIS A 109 18.47 -17.49 1.78
N GLY A 110 19.60 -18.19 1.96
CA GLY A 110 19.64 -19.64 1.85
C GLY A 110 18.73 -20.33 2.87
N LEU A 111 18.70 -19.83 4.12
CA LEU A 111 17.77 -20.33 5.14
C LEU A 111 16.31 -20.22 4.68
N ILE A 112 15.89 -19.03 4.24
CA ILE A 112 14.53 -18.78 3.75
C ILE A 112 14.24 -19.64 2.52
N PHE A 113 15.16 -19.66 1.54
CA PHE A 113 14.99 -20.33 0.26
C PHE A 113 14.90 -21.85 0.39
N HIS A 114 15.60 -22.46 1.34
CA HIS A 114 15.58 -23.91 1.51
C HIS A 114 14.50 -24.40 2.47
N ALA A 115 14.11 -23.61 3.49
CA ALA A 115 13.06 -23.96 4.46
C ALA A 115 11.83 -24.58 3.78
N ASN A 116 11.27 -25.66 4.32
CA ASN A 116 10.11 -26.31 3.70
C ASN A 116 8.90 -25.37 3.61
N ALA A 117 8.65 -24.61 4.68
CA ALA A 117 7.66 -23.54 4.69
C ALA A 117 8.11 -22.42 5.65
N VAL A 118 7.75 -21.17 5.33
CA VAL A 118 7.90 -20.03 6.24
C VAL A 118 6.60 -19.24 6.21
N ALA A 119 5.84 -19.23 7.31
CA ALA A 119 4.54 -18.57 7.32
C ALA A 119 4.68 -17.04 7.32
N GLN A 120 5.66 -16.48 8.06
CA GLN A 120 5.97 -15.06 8.07
C GLN A 120 7.48 -14.78 7.99
N ILE A 121 7.88 -13.80 7.20
CA ILE A 121 9.25 -13.28 7.16
C ILE A 121 9.15 -11.79 7.51
N THR A 122 9.81 -11.35 8.57
CA THR A 122 9.93 -9.92 8.90
C THR A 122 11.37 -9.50 8.64
N ILE A 123 11.58 -8.52 7.78
CA ILE A 123 12.85 -7.82 7.62
C ILE A 123 12.69 -6.50 8.36
N ILE A 124 13.63 -6.14 9.24
CA ILE A 124 13.62 -4.86 9.94
C ILE A 124 14.83 -4.07 9.47
N LEU A 125 14.62 -2.95 8.79
CA LEU A 125 15.64 -2.09 8.22
C LEU A 125 15.93 -0.97 9.25
N ASN A 126 16.95 -1.12 10.09
CA ASN A 126 17.34 -0.04 11.00
C ASN A 126 17.94 1.14 10.22
N SER A 127 18.14 2.27 10.90
CA SER A 127 18.73 3.50 10.38
C SER A 127 20.04 3.22 9.61
N TYR A 128 19.97 3.05 8.28
CA TYR A 128 21.11 2.84 7.39
C TYR A 128 21.91 4.09 7.08
N SER A 129 22.96 4.34 7.84
CA SER A 129 23.91 5.36 7.44
C SER A 129 24.88 4.72 6.42
N TYR A 130 24.78 5.15 5.15
CA TYR A 130 25.84 5.08 4.13
C TYR A 130 25.99 3.88 3.19
N PHE A 131 25.17 2.82 3.22
CA PHE A 131 25.35 1.74 2.24
C PHE A 131 24.64 2.04 0.90
N ALA A 132 25.39 2.53 -0.09
CA ALA A 132 24.99 2.44 -1.49
C ALA A 132 24.73 0.95 -1.79
N ASP A 133 23.58 0.61 -2.37
CA ASP A 133 23.17 -0.77 -2.71
C ASP A 133 22.47 -1.63 -1.64
N TRP A 134 22.00 -1.08 -0.51
CA TRP A 134 21.19 -1.84 0.47
C TRP A 134 19.96 -2.55 -0.15
N TYR A 135 19.44 -2.02 -1.27
CA TYR A 135 18.30 -2.58 -2.00
C TYR A 135 18.61 -3.88 -2.73
N LYS A 136 19.87 -4.14 -3.14
CA LYS A 136 20.26 -5.39 -3.83
C LYS A 136 20.05 -6.61 -2.91
N PRO A 137 20.57 -6.62 -1.66
CA PRO A 137 20.24 -7.63 -0.65
C PRO A 137 18.75 -7.82 -0.41
N LEU A 138 18.00 -6.71 -0.29
CA LEU A 138 16.56 -6.77 -0.03
C LEU A 138 15.83 -7.44 -1.21
N GLY A 139 16.18 -7.09 -2.44
CA GLY A 139 15.61 -7.71 -3.64
C GLY A 139 15.85 -9.23 -3.70
N ILE A 140 17.03 -9.69 -3.28
CA ILE A 140 17.37 -11.11 -3.19
C ILE A 140 16.45 -11.83 -2.18
N ILE A 141 16.26 -11.27 -0.98
CA ILE A 141 15.39 -11.87 0.05
C ILE A 141 13.91 -11.83 -0.37
N ILE A 142 13.45 -10.73 -0.98
CA ILE A 142 12.09 -10.62 -1.54
C ILE A 142 11.86 -11.72 -2.57
N ARG A 143 12.81 -11.93 -3.48
CA ARG A 143 12.73 -12.98 -4.50
C ARG A 143 12.61 -14.36 -3.88
N ALA A 144 13.50 -14.72 -2.95
CA ALA A 144 13.41 -16.01 -2.27
C ALA A 144 12.10 -16.21 -1.52
N SER A 145 11.58 -15.15 -0.90
CA SER A 145 10.29 -15.17 -0.21
C SER A 145 9.13 -15.40 -1.19
N SER A 146 9.18 -14.79 -2.37
CA SER A 146 8.15 -14.97 -3.41
C SER A 146 8.08 -16.40 -3.95
N GLU A 147 9.17 -17.17 -3.85
CA GLU A 147 9.22 -18.58 -4.24
C GLU A 147 8.70 -19.52 -3.13
N LYS A 148 8.30 -18.99 -1.97
CA LYS A 148 7.64 -19.74 -0.90
C LYS A 148 6.13 -19.57 -0.99
N ASP A 149 5.47 -20.65 -1.41
CA ASP A 149 4.01 -20.77 -1.38
C ASP A 149 3.49 -20.42 0.01
N LYS A 150 2.51 -19.50 0.07
CA LYS A 150 1.79 -19.07 1.28
C LYS A 150 2.61 -18.30 2.32
N SER A 151 3.79 -17.79 1.98
CA SER A 151 4.58 -16.96 2.91
C SER A 151 4.10 -15.51 2.97
N ARG A 152 4.08 -14.92 4.17
CA ARG A 152 3.87 -13.48 4.38
C ARG A 152 5.20 -12.81 4.69
N LEU A 153 5.81 -12.16 3.71
CA LEU A 153 6.94 -11.28 3.95
C LEU A 153 6.47 -9.90 4.48
N THR A 154 7.27 -9.25 5.31
CA THR A 154 7.05 -7.94 5.93
C THR A 154 8.41 -7.26 6.02
N VAL A 155 8.60 -6.02 5.54
CA VAL A 155 9.88 -5.30 5.55
C VAL A 155 9.69 -3.97 6.27
N VAL A 156 9.80 -3.98 7.59
CA VAL A 156 9.79 -2.78 8.43
C VAL A 156 11.07 -1.99 8.21
N GLY A 157 11.03 -0.67 8.28
CA GLY A 157 12.22 0.16 8.19
C GLY A 157 12.02 1.58 8.65
N THR A 158 13.08 2.32 8.96
CA THR A 158 12.99 3.77 9.23
C THR A 158 13.88 4.51 8.24
N PRO A 159 13.36 5.45 7.43
CA PRO A 159 14.20 6.22 6.52
C PRO A 159 15.15 7.11 7.34
N LEU A 160 16.40 7.26 6.90
CA LEU A 160 17.33 8.24 7.48
C LEU A 160 17.22 9.57 6.76
N GLY A 161 17.32 10.66 7.52
CA GLY A 161 17.68 11.97 6.96
C GLY A 161 16.92 13.19 7.49
N GLY A 162 15.81 13.00 8.22
CA GLY A 162 15.09 14.12 8.84
C GLY A 162 14.65 13.76 10.24
N GLN A 163 14.94 14.63 11.21
CA GLN A 163 14.18 14.65 12.45
C GLN A 163 12.69 14.77 12.07
N GLY A 164 11.90 13.72 12.29
CA GLY A 164 10.46 13.71 11.99
C GLY A 164 9.94 12.60 11.07
N PHE A 165 10.81 11.81 10.41
CA PHE A 165 10.31 10.67 9.62
C PHE A 165 9.89 9.51 10.49
N SER A 166 8.75 8.92 10.13
CA SER A 166 8.16 7.81 10.86
C SER A 166 8.55 6.46 10.26
N PRO A 167 8.66 5.39 11.08
CA PRO A 167 9.01 4.06 10.59
C PRO A 167 7.97 3.52 9.58
N PHE A 168 8.42 2.95 8.47
CA PHE A 168 7.63 2.19 7.50
C PHE A 168 7.74 0.66 7.69
N GLY A 169 7.04 -0.12 6.88
CA GLY A 169 6.54 -1.49 7.09
C GLY A 169 5.98 -2.14 5.83
N ILE A 170 6.80 -2.81 5.01
CA ILE A 170 6.40 -3.46 3.75
C ILE A 170 5.93 -4.90 3.88
N ILE A 171 4.64 -5.13 4.10
CA ILE A 171 3.98 -6.43 4.09
C ILE A 171 3.75 -6.99 2.66
N ILE A 172 4.56 -7.93 2.20
CA ILE A 172 4.33 -8.73 0.98
C ILE A 172 3.59 -10.04 1.34
N ARG A 173 2.43 -10.34 0.75
CA ARG A 173 1.67 -11.58 0.97
C ARG A 173 1.70 -12.46 -0.29
N ALA A 174 2.32 -13.63 -0.18
CA ALA A 174 2.18 -14.68 -1.18
C ALA A 174 0.86 -15.44 -0.96
N SER A 175 0.10 -15.54 -2.04
CA SER A 175 -1.23 -16.14 -2.09
C SER A 175 -1.21 -17.68 -1.97
N SER A 176 -2.23 -18.25 -1.32
CA SER A 176 -2.57 -19.66 -1.48
C SER A 176 -3.53 -19.84 -2.66
N GLU A 177 -3.56 -21.03 -3.27
CA GLU A 177 -4.22 -21.45 -4.53
C GLU A 177 -5.66 -20.98 -4.85
N LYS A 178 -6.32 -20.17 -4.01
CA LYS A 178 -7.62 -19.56 -4.28
C LYS A 178 -7.72 -18.04 -4.11
N ASP A 179 -6.74 -17.35 -3.54
CA ASP A 179 -6.84 -15.90 -3.26
C ASP A 179 -5.55 -15.13 -3.59
N LYS A 180 -5.58 -14.38 -4.69
CA LYS A 180 -4.69 -13.31 -5.22
C LYS A 180 -3.46 -12.88 -4.38
N ALA A 181 -2.29 -12.72 -5.02
CA ALA A 181 -1.07 -12.25 -4.35
C ALA A 181 -1.14 -10.72 -4.08
N HIS A 182 -0.83 -10.30 -2.85
CA HIS A 182 -0.95 -8.90 -2.40
C HIS A 182 0.38 -8.38 -1.85
N LEU A 183 0.98 -7.37 -2.48
CA LEU A 183 2.14 -6.65 -1.96
C LEU A 183 1.68 -5.35 -1.29
N THR A 184 1.94 -5.17 0.00
CA THR A 184 1.54 -4.00 0.81
C THR A 184 2.73 -3.32 1.51
N VAL A 185 3.32 -2.28 0.93
CA VAL A 185 4.15 -1.32 1.69
C VAL A 185 3.26 -0.55 2.66
N LYS A 186 3.58 -0.41 3.96
CA LYS A 186 2.91 0.47 4.95
C LYS A 186 3.90 1.47 5.55
N GLY A 187 3.49 2.71 5.80
CA GLY A 187 4.17 3.66 6.69
C GLY A 187 3.46 3.69 8.05
N THR A 188 4.14 3.72 9.18
CA THR A 188 3.51 3.94 10.51
C THR A 188 4.01 5.24 11.12
N PRO A 189 3.18 6.30 11.18
CA PRO A 189 3.49 7.51 11.92
C PRO A 189 3.71 7.24 13.41
N ILE A 190 4.86 7.60 13.97
CA ILE A 190 5.00 7.77 15.44
C ILE A 190 4.86 9.27 15.69
N SER A 191 3.86 9.67 16.48
CA SER A 191 3.54 11.07 16.74
C SER A 191 4.76 11.82 17.31
N SER A 192 5.38 12.70 16.53
CA SER A 192 6.38 13.66 17.02
C SER A 192 5.67 14.96 17.38
N GLN A 193 5.49 15.23 18.67
CA GLN A 193 5.13 16.56 19.15
C GLN A 193 6.33 17.52 19.01
N GLY A 194 6.16 18.50 18.12
CA GLY A 194 6.72 19.86 18.15
C GLY A 194 8.23 20.04 18.10
N PHE A 195 8.78 20.40 16.93
CA PHE A 195 9.98 21.25 16.82
C PHE A 195 10.03 22.03 15.48
N SER A 196 10.70 23.19 15.55
CA SER A 196 10.87 24.22 14.50
C SER A 196 11.91 23.84 13.44
N VAL A 197 11.66 24.25 12.20
CA VAL A 197 12.45 23.93 10.98
C VAL A 197 13.62 24.91 10.78
N ALA A 198 14.81 24.37 10.47
CA ALA A 198 15.93 25.10 9.87
C ALA A 198 16.05 24.75 8.37
N PRO A 199 16.62 25.62 7.51
CA PRO A 199 16.44 25.54 6.06
C PRO A 199 17.29 24.47 5.38
N ALA A 200 16.74 23.93 4.28
CA ALA A 200 17.28 22.83 3.46
C ALA A 200 18.60 23.16 2.74
N PRO A 201 19.45 22.15 2.41
CA PRO A 201 20.56 22.33 1.50
C PRO A 201 20.12 22.23 0.03
N LYS A 202 20.97 22.86 -0.81
CA LYS A 202 20.82 23.22 -2.24
C LYS A 202 20.20 22.17 -3.17
N THR A 203 19.33 22.68 -4.04
CA THR A 203 18.81 22.10 -5.29
C THR A 203 19.92 21.60 -6.23
N TRP A 204 19.72 20.42 -6.83
CA TRP A 204 20.51 19.91 -7.96
C TRP A 204 19.66 20.01 -9.24
N SER A 205 20.17 20.66 -10.28
CA SER A 205 19.50 20.77 -11.58
C SER A 205 20.01 19.68 -12.54
N LEU A 206 19.07 18.94 -13.12
CA LEU A 206 19.32 17.89 -14.12
C LEU A 206 19.32 18.48 -15.54
N THR A 207 20.35 19.27 -15.86
CA THR A 207 20.61 19.74 -17.23
C THR A 207 22.12 19.84 -17.40
N ASP A 208 22.78 18.74 -17.78
CA ASP A 208 24.12 18.74 -18.41
C ASP A 208 24.53 17.29 -18.72
N ILE A 209 23.90 16.65 -19.70
CA ILE A 209 24.51 15.53 -20.43
C ILE A 209 24.11 15.65 -21.90
N GLY A 210 24.88 16.45 -22.63
CA GLY A 210 24.93 16.42 -24.10
C GLY A 210 25.94 15.38 -24.55
N PHE A 211 25.55 14.50 -25.47
CA PHE A 211 26.46 13.61 -26.18
C PHE A 211 27.05 14.34 -27.39
N GLU A 212 28.38 14.39 -27.49
CA GLU A 212 29.09 14.31 -28.77
C GLU A 212 30.46 13.60 -28.58
N PRO A 213 30.94 12.85 -29.58
CA PRO A 213 32.08 11.94 -29.45
C PRO A 213 33.38 12.58 -29.97
N ASP A 214 34.52 12.30 -29.34
CA ASP A 214 35.72 11.90 -30.10
C ASP A 214 36.93 11.44 -29.27
N SER A 215 37.43 10.27 -29.70
CA SER A 215 38.83 9.86 -29.85
C SER A 215 39.80 9.67 -28.65
N CYS A 216 40.36 8.46 -28.66
CA CYS A 216 41.74 8.07 -28.31
C CYS A 216 42.16 7.78 -26.85
N GLN A 217 42.19 6.46 -26.60
CA GLN A 217 43.35 5.64 -26.21
C GLN A 217 43.74 5.44 -24.72
N VAL A 218 43.52 4.17 -24.32
CA VAL A 218 44.41 3.22 -23.63
C VAL A 218 44.76 3.48 -22.15
N GLY A 219 44.16 2.64 -21.30
CA GLY A 219 44.60 2.35 -19.93
C GLY A 219 43.69 1.30 -19.27
N VAL A 220 44.00 0.02 -19.50
CA VAL A 220 43.42 -1.20 -18.90
C VAL A 220 43.44 -1.10 -17.37
N MET A 221 42.34 -1.30 -16.63
CA MET A 221 41.86 -2.51 -15.90
C MET A 221 40.78 -1.94 -14.93
N GLU A 222 39.54 -2.39 -14.76
CA GLU A 222 39.00 -3.72 -14.46
C GLU A 222 37.58 -3.85 -15.05
N GLN A 223 37.28 -5.00 -15.64
CA GLN A 223 35.95 -5.36 -16.12
C GLN A 223 35.12 -5.95 -14.97
N ASP A 224 34.16 -5.20 -14.45
CA ASP A 224 33.01 -5.79 -13.75
C ASP A 224 31.97 -6.21 -14.81
N GLY A 225 32.20 -7.41 -15.35
CA GLY A 225 31.30 -8.08 -16.27
C GLY A 225 30.14 -8.73 -15.53
N PHE A 226 29.13 -7.95 -15.14
CA PHE A 226 27.80 -8.51 -14.86
C PHE A 226 26.92 -8.35 -16.11
N LEU A 227 26.76 -9.49 -16.79
CA LEU A 227 26.01 -9.66 -18.02
C LEU A 227 24.60 -9.07 -17.96
N ASP A 228 24.38 -8.06 -18.78
CA ASP A 228 23.10 -7.62 -19.32
C ASP A 228 22.53 -8.69 -20.27
N ARG A 229 22.16 -9.85 -19.72
CA ARG A 229 21.27 -10.80 -20.40
C ARG A 229 19.89 -10.63 -19.80
N GLY A 230 19.03 -9.96 -20.54
CA GLY A 230 17.59 -9.94 -20.34
C GLY A 230 17.02 -11.35 -20.28
N VAL A 231 17.02 -11.93 -19.09
CA VAL A 231 16.16 -13.06 -18.75
C VAL A 231 14.76 -12.45 -18.64
N ASN A 232 13.96 -12.61 -19.69
CA ASN A 232 12.52 -12.45 -19.59
C ASN A 232 11.99 -13.55 -18.65
N VAL A 233 12.02 -13.25 -17.35
CA VAL A 233 11.34 -14.05 -16.35
C VAL A 233 9.85 -13.79 -16.54
N THR A 234 9.20 -14.60 -17.36
CA THR A 234 7.74 -14.72 -17.34
C THR A 234 7.37 -15.36 -15.99
N THR A 235 7.04 -14.54 -15.00
CA THR A 235 6.48 -15.01 -13.73
C THR A 235 5.05 -15.51 -13.98
N PRO A 236 4.72 -16.79 -13.70
CA PRO A 236 3.43 -17.37 -14.07
C PRO A 236 2.22 -16.89 -13.25
N ARG A 237 2.42 -16.03 -12.25
CA ARG A 237 1.35 -15.40 -11.45
C ARG A 237 1.79 -13.99 -11.10
N GLY A 238 1.31 -13.00 -11.85
CA GLY A 238 1.67 -11.60 -11.64
C GLY A 238 1.11 -11.05 -10.33
N ILE A 239 1.74 -10.00 -9.80
CA ILE A 239 1.26 -9.27 -8.61
C ILE A 239 -0.04 -8.56 -9.00
N GLU A 240 -1.15 -8.87 -8.32
CA GLU A 240 -2.45 -8.25 -8.59
C GLU A 240 -2.67 -6.97 -7.78
N SER A 241 -2.09 -6.88 -6.59
CA SER A 241 -2.21 -5.72 -5.72
C SER A 241 -0.86 -5.25 -5.24
N LEU A 242 -0.62 -3.94 -5.38
CA LEU A 242 0.61 -3.27 -5.00
C LEU A 242 0.27 -2.06 -4.12
N ASN A 243 0.86 -1.96 -2.93
CA ASN A 243 0.78 -0.76 -2.09
C ASN A 243 2.20 -0.23 -1.91
N LEU A 244 2.40 1.05 -2.17
CA LEU A 244 3.68 1.77 -2.13
C LEU A 244 3.54 2.94 -1.16
N HIS A 245 3.83 2.69 0.11
CA HIS A 245 3.72 3.66 1.20
C HIS A 245 5.08 4.22 1.65
N SER A 246 6.06 4.22 0.74
CA SER A 246 7.45 4.62 1.00
C SER A 246 8.06 5.20 -0.28
N PRO A 247 9.01 6.15 -0.19
CA PRO A 247 9.74 6.67 -1.34
C PRO A 247 10.80 5.71 -1.87
N LEU A 248 11.22 4.72 -1.10
CA LEU A 248 12.32 3.82 -1.46
C LEU A 248 12.16 3.12 -2.82
N PRO A 249 10.95 2.65 -3.23
CA PRO A 249 10.75 2.07 -4.55
C PRO A 249 11.02 3.03 -5.70
N PHE A 250 11.01 4.34 -5.46
CA PHE A 250 11.18 5.38 -6.47
C PHE A 250 12.58 6.01 -6.48
N TYR A 251 13.49 5.60 -5.59
CA TYR A 251 14.89 6.01 -5.67
C TYR A 251 15.64 5.28 -6.78
N GLU A 252 16.67 5.93 -7.31
CA GLU A 252 17.41 5.55 -8.52
C GLU A 252 17.76 4.06 -8.62
N GLY A 253 18.26 3.44 -7.55
CA GLY A 253 18.63 2.02 -7.53
C GLY A 253 17.45 1.04 -7.59
N CYS A 254 16.29 1.43 -7.06
CA CYS A 254 15.07 0.62 -7.04
C CYS A 254 14.16 0.91 -8.23
N PHE A 255 14.22 2.13 -8.76
CA PHE A 255 13.24 2.67 -9.69
C PHE A 255 13.04 1.82 -10.95
N PRO A 256 14.08 1.30 -11.64
CA PRO A 256 13.89 0.45 -12.81
C PRO A 256 13.10 -0.84 -12.52
N TYR A 257 13.33 -1.43 -11.34
CA TYR A 257 12.63 -2.65 -10.92
C TYR A 257 11.19 -2.37 -10.53
N THR A 258 10.95 -1.28 -9.78
CA THR A 258 9.61 -0.81 -9.43
C THR A 258 8.80 -0.47 -10.67
N LEU A 259 9.40 0.24 -11.63
CA LEU A 259 8.75 0.61 -12.88
C LEU A 259 8.41 -0.62 -13.72
N ARG A 260 9.33 -1.60 -13.80
CA ARG A 260 9.07 -2.88 -14.47
C ARG A 260 7.91 -3.63 -13.81
N ALA A 261 7.85 -3.64 -12.47
CA ALA A 261 6.76 -4.29 -11.74
C ALA A 261 5.42 -3.58 -11.98
N LEU A 262 5.40 -2.25 -11.89
CA LEU A 262 4.22 -1.42 -12.19
C LEU A 262 3.72 -1.64 -13.61
N ASN A 263 4.62 -1.69 -14.59
CA ASN A 263 4.25 -1.84 -16.00
C ASN A 263 4.09 -3.32 -16.43
N GLY A 264 4.20 -4.27 -15.50
CA GLY A 264 4.13 -5.72 -15.76
C GLY A 264 2.73 -6.26 -16.11
N GLY A 265 1.71 -5.40 -16.18
CA GLY A 265 0.41 -5.70 -16.78
C GLY A 265 -0.59 -6.50 -15.94
N CYS A 266 -0.23 -6.99 -14.75
CA CYS A 266 -1.12 -7.81 -13.92
C CYS A 266 -1.75 -7.08 -12.72
N ILE A 267 -1.32 -5.84 -12.44
CA ILE A 267 -1.77 -5.09 -11.27
C ILE A 267 -3.18 -4.57 -11.50
N THR A 268 -4.12 -5.00 -10.65
CA THR A 268 -5.51 -4.54 -10.60
C THR A 268 -5.75 -3.54 -9.48
N ARG A 269 -4.90 -3.53 -8.44
CA ARG A 269 -5.01 -2.60 -7.30
C ARG A 269 -3.69 -1.90 -7.01
N LEU A 270 -3.70 -0.57 -6.99
CA LEU A 270 -2.56 0.25 -6.57
C LEU A 270 -2.96 1.13 -5.38
N SER A 271 -2.10 1.18 -4.36
CA SER A 271 -2.19 2.18 -3.29
C SER A 271 -0.89 2.97 -3.21
N LEU A 272 -0.96 4.29 -3.22
CA LEU A 272 0.16 5.22 -3.14
C LEU A 272 0.00 6.08 -1.88
N GLN A 273 0.88 5.90 -0.90
CA GLN A 273 0.86 6.69 0.34
C GLN A 273 2.28 7.17 0.69
N ASN A 274 2.75 8.22 0.02
CA ASN A 274 4.15 8.57 0.09
C ASN A 274 4.36 10.08 0.22
N ASP A 275 4.32 10.52 1.46
CA ASP A 275 4.57 11.89 1.91
C ASP A 275 5.98 12.43 1.63
N SER A 276 6.90 11.57 1.19
CA SER A 276 8.32 11.92 1.08
C SER A 276 8.76 12.27 -0.33
N LEU A 277 7.93 12.01 -1.35
CA LEU A 277 8.19 12.44 -2.73
C LEU A 277 7.58 13.81 -2.99
N ASP A 278 8.38 14.71 -3.56
CA ASP A 278 7.92 16.04 -3.92
C ASP A 278 7.11 16.06 -5.24
N VAL A 279 6.52 17.22 -5.51
CA VAL A 279 5.73 17.53 -6.72
C VAL A 279 6.52 17.17 -7.99
N SER A 280 7.80 17.55 -8.07
CA SER A 280 8.63 17.36 -9.27
C SER A 280 8.93 15.87 -9.53
N GLN A 281 9.14 15.10 -8.48
CA GLN A 281 9.37 13.67 -8.56
C GLN A 281 8.12 12.96 -9.07
N TRP A 282 6.93 13.32 -8.58
CA TRP A 282 5.67 12.76 -9.09
C TRP A 282 5.42 13.10 -10.56
N SER A 283 5.71 14.34 -10.98
CA SER A 283 5.63 14.74 -12.39
C SER A 283 6.55 13.90 -13.29
N ASN A 284 7.70 13.45 -12.78
CA ASN A 284 8.60 12.56 -13.52
C ASN A 284 8.16 11.09 -13.50
N ILE A 285 7.57 10.63 -12.39
CA ILE A 285 7.21 9.23 -12.16
C ILE A 285 5.92 8.86 -12.91
N PHE A 286 4.87 9.66 -12.78
CA PHE A 286 3.53 9.31 -13.29
C PHE A 286 3.49 9.06 -14.80
N PRO A 287 4.11 9.86 -15.67
CA PRO A 287 4.15 9.60 -17.10
C PRO A 287 4.70 8.22 -17.47
N LEU A 288 5.57 7.65 -16.64
CA LEU A 288 6.25 6.38 -16.90
C LEU A 288 5.40 5.16 -16.49
N ILE A 289 4.36 5.35 -15.66
CA ILE A 289 3.52 4.27 -15.14
C ILE A 289 2.34 3.98 -16.07
N PHE A 290 2.16 2.72 -16.43
CA PHE A 290 1.02 2.23 -17.21
C PHE A 290 0.58 0.83 -16.76
N MET A 291 -0.64 0.73 -16.23
CA MET A 291 -1.24 -0.50 -15.70
C MET A 291 -2.60 -0.77 -16.38
N PRO A 292 -2.66 -1.49 -17.51
CA PRO A 292 -3.89 -1.63 -18.30
C PRO A 292 -5.05 -2.34 -17.59
N LEU A 293 -4.79 -3.05 -16.48
CA LEU A 293 -5.80 -3.78 -15.70
C LEU A 293 -6.18 -3.09 -14.38
N LEU A 294 -5.66 -1.88 -14.12
CA LEU A 294 -5.89 -1.18 -12.86
C LEU A 294 -7.38 -0.86 -12.66
N SER A 295 -7.99 -1.49 -11.66
CA SER A 295 -9.40 -1.33 -11.32
C SER A 295 -9.62 -0.60 -9.99
N GLU A 296 -8.67 -0.68 -9.06
CA GLU A 296 -8.71 -0.02 -7.75
C GLU A 296 -7.49 0.87 -7.57
N LEU A 297 -7.72 2.16 -7.27
CA LEU A 297 -6.66 3.12 -7.00
C LEU A 297 -6.92 3.83 -5.67
N ASP A 298 -5.93 3.79 -4.79
CA ASP A 298 -5.93 4.49 -3.51
C ASP A 298 -4.77 5.47 -3.45
N VAL A 299 -5.07 6.76 -3.32
CA VAL A 299 -4.07 7.82 -3.26
C VAL A 299 -4.23 8.59 -1.95
N ASP A 300 -3.23 8.41 -1.10
CA ASP A 300 -3.09 9.05 0.20
C ASP A 300 -1.78 9.85 0.19
N ASN A 301 -1.72 10.86 -0.66
CA ASN A 301 -0.51 11.67 -0.82
C ASN A 301 -0.83 13.12 -1.24
N PRO A 302 -0.52 14.12 -0.40
CA PRO A 302 -0.83 15.51 -0.67
C PRO A 302 0.09 16.18 -1.71
N TYR A 303 1.22 15.56 -2.06
CA TYR A 303 2.24 16.19 -2.93
C TYR A 303 2.09 15.83 -4.41
N ILE A 304 1.09 15.03 -4.78
CA ILE A 304 0.86 14.66 -6.17
C ILE A 304 0.22 15.84 -6.91
N PRO A 305 0.84 16.34 -7.99
CA PRO A 305 0.25 17.42 -8.78
C PRO A 305 -1.05 16.94 -9.44
N PHE A 306 -2.12 17.74 -9.32
CA PHE A 306 -3.43 17.37 -9.85
C PHE A 306 -3.39 17.08 -11.36
N GLN A 307 -2.65 17.86 -12.14
CA GLN A 307 -2.54 17.69 -13.60
C GLN A 307 -1.90 16.35 -13.99
N ASP A 308 -0.84 15.95 -13.29
CA ASP A 308 -0.14 14.68 -13.53
C ASP A 308 -1.03 13.51 -13.11
N PHE A 309 -1.71 13.64 -11.97
CA PHE A 309 -2.68 12.66 -11.50
C PHE A 309 -3.86 12.49 -12.45
N PHE A 310 -4.41 13.60 -12.93
CA PHE A 310 -5.49 13.59 -13.90
C PHE A 310 -5.06 12.91 -15.20
N SER A 311 -3.86 13.22 -15.70
CA SER A 311 -3.26 12.57 -16.87
C SER A 311 -3.03 11.07 -16.65
N PHE A 312 -2.65 10.69 -15.43
CA PHE A 312 -2.58 9.29 -15.02
C PHE A 312 -3.96 8.64 -15.09
N LEU A 313 -5.00 9.21 -14.47
CA LEU A 313 -6.36 8.66 -14.49
C LEU A 313 -6.93 8.50 -15.90
N ARG A 314 -6.68 9.45 -16.80
CA ARG A 314 -7.11 9.38 -18.21
C ARG A 314 -6.57 8.17 -18.96
N ARG A 315 -5.39 7.68 -18.59
CA ARG A 315 -4.77 6.48 -19.20
C ARG A 315 -5.29 5.17 -18.60
N HIS A 316 -6.00 5.24 -17.47
CA HIS A 316 -6.46 4.08 -16.70
C HIS A 316 -7.99 4.05 -16.60
N THR A 317 -8.66 3.92 -17.75
CA THR A 317 -10.13 3.95 -17.86
C THR A 317 -10.84 2.75 -17.24
N THR A 318 -10.10 1.71 -16.83
CA THR A 318 -10.59 0.51 -16.15
C THR A 318 -10.88 0.71 -14.66
N ILE A 319 -10.50 1.86 -14.08
CA ILE A 319 -10.73 2.14 -12.66
C ILE A 319 -12.22 2.15 -12.34
N THR A 320 -12.59 1.34 -11.36
CA THR A 320 -13.94 1.20 -10.78
C THR A 320 -14.01 1.76 -9.36
N HIS A 321 -12.88 1.75 -8.62
CA HIS A 321 -12.79 2.25 -7.26
C HIS A 321 -11.66 3.27 -7.16
N LEU A 322 -11.97 4.49 -6.71
CA LEU A 322 -11.02 5.57 -6.57
C LEU A 322 -11.09 6.16 -5.15
N ASN A 323 -9.99 6.12 -4.42
CA ASN A 323 -9.86 6.73 -3.11
C ASN A 323 -8.86 7.89 -3.14
N LEU A 324 -9.29 9.08 -2.70
CA LEU A 324 -8.60 10.37 -2.70
C LEU A 324 -8.54 10.94 -1.27
N SER A 325 -8.15 10.09 -0.31
CA SER A 325 -8.26 10.39 1.12
C SER A 325 -7.37 11.56 1.56
N CYS A 326 -6.16 11.71 1.01
CA CYS A 326 -5.23 12.77 1.48
C CYS A 326 -4.56 13.56 0.36
N SER A 327 -5.03 13.43 -0.88
CA SER A 327 -4.47 14.17 -2.01
C SER A 327 -4.97 15.60 -2.02
N VAL A 328 -4.29 16.58 -1.41
CA VAL A 328 -4.72 17.98 -1.54
C VAL A 328 -4.31 18.47 -2.94
N PRO A 329 -5.25 18.71 -3.89
CA PRO A 329 -4.91 19.40 -5.11
C PRO A 329 -4.39 20.79 -4.73
N ILE A 330 -3.11 21.04 -4.99
CA ILE A 330 -2.52 22.36 -4.80
C ILE A 330 -3.35 23.34 -5.64
N ALA A 331 -4.05 24.24 -4.94
CA ALA A 331 -4.95 25.22 -5.54
C ALA A 331 -4.25 25.97 -6.69
N GLY A 332 -4.84 25.91 -7.89
CA GLY A 332 -4.30 26.60 -9.08
C GLY A 332 -4.51 25.87 -10.41
N SER A 333 -4.82 24.56 -10.40
CA SER A 333 -5.13 23.83 -11.63
C SER A 333 -6.64 23.87 -11.91
N THR A 334 -7.05 24.76 -12.82
CA THR A 334 -8.45 24.95 -13.26
C THR A 334 -8.94 23.91 -14.27
N GLY A 335 -8.24 22.77 -14.39
CA GLY A 335 -8.62 21.71 -15.32
C GLY A 335 -9.80 20.90 -14.79
N SER A 336 -11.03 21.23 -15.19
CA SER A 336 -12.16 20.32 -14.96
C SER A 336 -11.94 19.01 -15.73
N PRO A 337 -12.37 17.85 -15.20
CA PRO A 337 -12.38 16.61 -15.95
C PRO A 337 -13.22 16.75 -17.24
N GLU A 338 -12.56 16.87 -18.39
CA GLU A 338 -13.22 16.94 -19.69
C GLU A 338 -13.09 15.62 -20.48
N GLY A 339 -14.21 15.18 -21.05
CA GLY A 339 -14.29 14.02 -21.94
C GLY A 339 -15.36 13.02 -21.52
N ALA A 340 -16.16 12.55 -22.48
CA ALA A 340 -17.24 11.60 -22.22
C ALA A 340 -16.74 10.23 -21.71
N ASP A 341 -15.48 9.87 -22.00
CA ASP A 341 -14.90 8.57 -21.67
C ASP A 341 -14.12 8.56 -20.34
N PHE A 342 -14.00 9.71 -19.66
CA PHE A 342 -13.23 9.83 -18.44
C PHE A 342 -13.84 9.00 -17.31
N LEU A 343 -13.15 7.91 -16.93
CA LEU A 343 -13.55 7.01 -15.85
C LEU A 343 -15.03 6.57 -15.90
N HIS A 344 -15.55 6.27 -17.09
CA HIS A 344 -16.95 5.85 -17.30
C HIS A 344 -17.37 4.61 -16.48
N ARG A 345 -16.39 3.79 -16.04
CA ARG A 345 -16.58 2.61 -15.20
C ARG A 345 -16.50 2.87 -13.70
N LEU A 346 -16.27 4.12 -13.27
CA LEU A 346 -16.15 4.44 -11.86
C LEU A 346 -17.45 4.14 -11.11
N GLU A 347 -17.39 3.20 -10.17
CA GLU A 347 -18.52 2.73 -9.36
C GLU A 347 -18.48 3.31 -7.95
N VAL A 348 -17.27 3.45 -7.39
CA VAL A 348 -17.03 3.90 -6.03
C VAL A 348 -15.99 5.01 -6.02
N ILE A 349 -16.31 6.13 -5.39
CA ILE A 349 -15.36 7.21 -5.13
C ILE A 349 -15.36 7.56 -3.65
N SER A 350 -14.18 7.73 -3.07
CA SER A 350 -14.02 8.17 -1.69
C SER A 350 -12.93 9.24 -1.57
N GLY A 351 -13.02 10.11 -0.57
CA GLY A 351 -12.01 11.14 -0.34
C GLY A 351 -12.53 12.30 0.49
N ILE A 352 -11.69 13.33 0.66
CA ILE A 352 -12.11 14.58 1.31
C ILE A 352 -13.03 15.40 0.40
N PRO A 353 -13.97 16.19 0.95
CA PRO A 353 -14.91 17.00 0.17
C PRO A 353 -14.23 17.87 -0.90
N ASN A 354 -13.21 18.64 -0.54
CA ASN A 354 -12.34 19.39 -1.43
C ASN A 354 -12.01 18.64 -2.74
N ASN A 355 -11.47 17.43 -2.61
CA ASN A 355 -11.03 16.63 -3.76
C ASN A 355 -12.22 16.15 -4.58
N LEU A 356 -13.21 15.59 -3.90
CA LEU A 356 -14.38 15.01 -4.54
C LEU A 356 -15.20 16.07 -5.28
N SER A 357 -15.21 17.30 -4.77
CA SER A 357 -15.86 18.43 -5.44
C SER A 357 -15.32 18.60 -6.87
N MET A 358 -14.01 18.47 -7.10
CA MET A 358 -13.42 18.63 -8.44
C MET A 358 -13.87 17.55 -9.43
N PHE A 359 -14.06 16.33 -8.94
CA PHE A 359 -14.55 15.21 -9.77
C PHE A 359 -16.06 15.28 -9.99
N LEU A 360 -16.81 15.72 -8.97
CA LEU A 360 -18.27 15.71 -8.99
C LEU A 360 -18.90 16.99 -9.53
N SER A 361 -18.15 18.10 -9.65
CA SER A 361 -18.65 19.41 -10.13
C SER A 361 -18.86 19.52 -11.64
N SER A 362 -18.64 18.46 -12.41
CA SER A 362 -18.90 18.51 -13.85
C SER A 362 -20.41 18.56 -14.11
N GLU A 363 -20.86 19.55 -14.88
CA GLU A 363 -22.24 19.63 -15.42
C GLU A 363 -22.61 18.41 -16.26
N ARG A 364 -21.60 17.67 -16.74
CA ARG A 364 -21.76 16.42 -17.47
C ARG A 364 -21.74 15.26 -16.49
N GLN A 365 -22.65 14.31 -16.64
CA GLN A 365 -22.69 13.08 -15.85
C GLN A 365 -21.52 12.15 -16.23
N LEU A 366 -20.29 12.52 -15.86
CA LEU A 366 -19.04 11.84 -16.24
C LEU A 366 -18.96 10.40 -15.74
N PHE A 367 -19.63 10.10 -14.63
CA PHE A 367 -19.57 8.79 -13.98
C PHE A 367 -20.96 8.13 -14.00
N PRO A 368 -21.37 7.53 -15.14
CA PRO A 368 -22.70 6.91 -15.27
C PRO A 368 -22.85 5.66 -14.38
N SER A 369 -21.74 5.00 -14.04
CA SER A 369 -21.72 3.77 -13.21
C SER A 369 -21.62 4.04 -11.71
N LEU A 370 -21.54 5.32 -11.30
CA LEU A 370 -21.29 5.69 -9.91
C LEU A 370 -22.46 5.28 -9.02
N ARG A 371 -22.18 4.40 -8.05
CA ARG A 371 -23.16 3.88 -7.09
C ARG A 371 -22.81 4.18 -5.65
N SER A 372 -21.56 4.54 -5.33
CA SER A 372 -21.14 4.85 -3.97
C SER A 372 -20.22 6.06 -3.91
N VAL A 373 -20.49 6.94 -2.95
CA VAL A 373 -19.68 8.13 -2.65
C VAL A 373 -19.39 8.14 -1.16
N THR A 374 -18.11 8.19 -0.78
CA THR A 374 -17.71 8.25 0.63
C THR A 374 -16.95 9.55 0.92
N LEU A 375 -17.53 10.41 1.75
CA LEU A 375 -16.91 11.65 2.21
C LEU A 375 -16.13 11.35 3.48
N LYS A 376 -14.81 11.49 3.45
CA LYS A 376 -13.94 11.31 4.62
C LYS A 376 -13.49 12.65 5.14
N ARG A 377 -13.45 12.81 6.46
CA ARG A 377 -12.93 14.03 7.10
C ARG A 377 -11.82 13.67 8.08
N TYR A 378 -10.64 14.24 7.87
CA TYR A 378 -9.46 13.97 8.68
C TYR A 378 -9.22 15.07 9.71
N PRO A 379 -8.87 14.74 10.97
CA PRO A 379 -8.70 15.73 12.05
C PRO A 379 -7.61 16.78 11.81
N TRP A 380 -6.59 16.45 11.01
CA TRP A 380 -5.41 17.30 10.81
C TRP A 380 -5.53 18.23 9.61
N LEU A 381 -6.53 18.05 8.76
CA LEU A 381 -6.79 18.97 7.66
C LEU A 381 -7.63 20.12 8.19
N THR A 382 -7.35 21.33 7.72
CA THR A 382 -8.19 22.50 7.98
C THR A 382 -9.63 22.14 7.64
N ALA A 383 -10.57 22.57 8.47
CA ALA A 383 -11.99 22.31 8.25
C ALA A 383 -12.34 22.66 6.78
N PRO A 384 -12.85 21.69 5.98
CA PRO A 384 -13.29 21.99 4.63
C PRO A 384 -14.37 23.07 4.70
N GLU A 385 -14.36 23.99 3.75
CA GLU A 385 -15.38 25.02 3.70
C GLU A 385 -16.76 24.33 3.55
N PRO A 386 -17.76 24.68 4.38
CA PRO A 386 -19.10 24.09 4.32
C PRO A 386 -19.72 24.11 2.91
N GLU A 387 -19.29 25.06 2.08
CA GLU A 387 -19.67 25.20 0.68
C GLU A 387 -19.34 23.98 -0.17
N GLU A 388 -18.22 23.27 0.09
CA GLU A 388 -17.80 22.13 -0.73
C GLU A 388 -18.73 20.92 -0.58
N LEU A 389 -19.17 20.66 0.65
CA LEU A 389 -20.13 19.61 0.92
C LEU A 389 -21.45 19.93 0.20
N ASN A 390 -21.94 21.16 0.36
CA ASN A 390 -23.15 21.61 -0.29
C ASN A 390 -23.05 21.48 -1.82
N ASN A 391 -21.90 21.83 -2.40
CA ASN A 391 -21.62 21.64 -3.82
C ASN A 391 -21.67 20.16 -4.22
N ILE A 392 -21.02 19.26 -3.45
CA ILE A 392 -21.08 17.82 -3.72
C ILE A 392 -22.52 17.31 -3.67
N LEU A 393 -23.27 17.63 -2.60
CA LEU A 393 -24.66 17.21 -2.46
C LEU A 393 -25.51 17.76 -3.61
N GLN A 394 -25.34 19.03 -3.97
CA GLN A 394 -26.01 19.63 -5.13
C GLN A 394 -25.71 18.87 -6.43
N ASN A 395 -24.45 18.51 -6.67
CA ASN A 395 -24.04 17.75 -7.85
C ASN A 395 -24.61 16.34 -7.85
N LEU A 396 -24.70 15.69 -6.69
CA LEU A 396 -25.35 14.38 -6.54
C LEU A 396 -26.86 14.49 -6.83
N ALA A 397 -27.53 15.53 -6.33
CA ALA A 397 -28.97 15.75 -6.55
C ALA A 397 -29.34 15.87 -8.04
N GLN A 398 -28.41 16.36 -8.88
CA GLN A 398 -28.63 16.49 -10.32
C GLN A 398 -28.53 15.16 -11.09
N ARG A 399 -28.12 14.06 -10.44
CA ARG A 399 -27.97 12.74 -11.06
C ARG A 399 -29.32 12.03 -11.18
N LYS A 400 -29.83 11.93 -12.40
CA LYS A 400 -31.21 11.47 -12.68
C LYS A 400 -31.44 9.95 -12.63
N ARG A 401 -30.41 9.10 -12.49
CA ARG A 401 -30.55 7.65 -12.84
C ARG A 401 -29.86 6.63 -11.95
N ALA A 402 -29.10 7.03 -10.93
CA ALA A 402 -28.39 6.07 -10.07
C ALA A 402 -28.91 6.14 -8.64
N SER A 403 -29.19 4.99 -8.05
CA SER A 403 -29.27 4.86 -6.59
C SER A 403 -27.85 4.99 -6.05
N ILE A 404 -27.60 6.02 -5.26
CA ILE A 404 -26.30 6.30 -4.67
C ILE A 404 -26.35 5.90 -3.20
N HIS A 405 -25.35 5.12 -2.80
CA HIS A 405 -24.95 4.96 -1.42
C HIS A 405 -24.04 6.13 -1.04
N LEU A 406 -24.47 6.96 -0.10
CA LEU A 406 -23.68 8.07 0.43
C LEU A 406 -23.17 7.68 1.81
N CYS A 407 -21.86 7.62 1.97
CA CYS A 407 -21.20 7.40 3.24
C CYS A 407 -20.50 8.69 3.68
N ILE A 408 -20.67 9.08 4.94
CA ILE A 408 -20.06 10.28 5.51
C ILE A 408 -19.36 9.90 6.81
N GLU A 409 -18.07 10.16 6.87
CA GLU A 409 -17.22 9.88 8.02
C GLU A 409 -16.85 11.17 8.77
N PHE A 410 -17.20 11.21 10.05
CA PHE A 410 -16.89 12.29 10.98
C PHE A 410 -15.83 11.83 11.98
N SER A 411 -14.73 12.59 12.08
CA SER A 411 -13.63 12.26 13.00
C SER A 411 -13.65 13.08 14.29
N ASN A 412 -14.40 14.18 14.35
CA ASN A 412 -14.55 14.97 15.57
C ASN A 412 -15.97 15.61 15.66
N PRO A 413 -16.43 16.00 16.86
CA PRO A 413 -17.78 16.58 17.04
C PRO A 413 -17.95 17.96 16.39
N GLY A 414 -16.86 18.73 16.25
CA GLY A 414 -16.86 20.01 15.56
C GLY A 414 -17.31 19.87 14.10
N ASP A 415 -16.82 18.83 13.43
CA ASP A 415 -17.17 18.51 12.04
C ASP A 415 -18.68 18.33 11.84
N VAL A 416 -19.31 17.58 12.75
CA VAL A 416 -20.76 17.35 12.72
C VAL A 416 -21.49 18.65 12.99
N SER A 417 -21.09 19.43 14.01
CA SER A 417 -21.74 20.71 14.29
C SER A 417 -21.67 21.64 13.09
N GLU A 418 -20.53 21.76 12.44
CA GLU A 418 -20.33 22.66 11.31
C GLU A 418 -21.23 22.28 10.13
N TRP A 419 -21.30 20.99 9.81
CA TRP A 419 -22.11 20.50 8.69
C TRP A 419 -23.62 20.57 8.96
N VAL A 420 -24.01 20.34 10.21
CA VAL A 420 -25.42 20.21 10.59
C VAL A 420 -26.04 21.57 10.97
N SER A 421 -25.23 22.54 11.42
CA SER A 421 -25.73 23.85 11.86
C SER A 421 -26.08 24.79 10.72
N ASP A 422 -25.61 24.52 9.50
CA ASP A 422 -25.83 25.39 8.35
C ASP A 422 -27.25 25.24 7.78
N LYS A 423 -28.20 25.87 8.46
CA LYS A 423 -29.63 25.93 8.11
C LYS A 423 -29.93 26.70 6.83
N LYS A 424 -28.92 27.24 6.13
CA LYS A 424 -29.11 28.06 4.92
C LYS A 424 -29.11 27.26 3.62
N SER A 425 -28.85 25.96 3.66
CA SER A 425 -28.93 25.12 2.47
C SER A 425 -30.40 25.03 2.01
N GLU A 426 -30.74 25.80 0.97
CA GLU A 426 -32.00 25.65 0.25
C GLU A 426 -32.22 24.17 -0.05
N THR A 427 -33.34 23.64 0.42
CA THR A 427 -33.69 22.23 0.48
C THR A 427 -33.79 21.62 -0.91
N ARG A 428 -32.66 21.21 -1.49
CA ARG A 428 -32.64 20.45 -2.74
C ARG A 428 -32.75 18.97 -2.41
N SER A 429 -33.85 18.37 -2.85
CA SER A 429 -34.16 16.95 -2.66
C SER A 429 -33.07 16.06 -3.26
N LEU A 430 -32.34 15.33 -2.42
CA LEU A 430 -31.36 14.31 -2.81
C LEU A 430 -32.04 12.98 -3.18
N GLY A 431 -32.91 13.01 -4.19
CA GLY A 431 -33.73 11.85 -4.57
C GLY A 431 -32.94 10.62 -5.07
N CYS A 432 -31.65 10.79 -5.38
CA CYS A 432 -30.77 9.70 -5.80
C CYS A 432 -30.17 8.91 -4.62
N VAL A 433 -30.14 9.48 -3.40
CA VAL A 433 -29.52 8.85 -2.23
C VAL A 433 -30.55 7.95 -1.53
N LYS A 434 -30.38 6.64 -1.67
CA LYS A 434 -31.26 5.64 -1.01
C LYS A 434 -30.67 5.09 0.27
N ASN A 435 -29.34 4.99 0.32
CA ASN A 435 -28.63 4.45 1.46
C ASN A 435 -27.70 5.55 1.98
N LEU A 436 -27.89 5.97 3.23
CA LEU A 436 -27.04 6.92 3.92
C LEU A 436 -26.32 6.22 5.06
N GLU A 437 -25.01 6.16 4.99
CA GLU A 437 -24.15 5.67 6.06
C GLU A 437 -23.45 6.85 6.72
N ILE A 438 -23.52 6.92 8.05
CA ILE A 438 -22.87 7.93 8.87
C ILE A 438 -21.90 7.22 9.82
N VAL A 439 -20.61 7.45 9.63
CA VAL A 439 -19.55 6.86 10.45
C VAL A 439 -19.08 7.92 11.45
N ILE A 440 -19.20 7.65 12.74
CA ILE A 440 -18.77 8.57 13.81
C ILE A 440 -17.53 7.97 14.49
N CYS A 441 -16.35 8.45 14.14
CA CYS A 441 -15.08 7.90 14.61
C CYS A 441 -14.64 8.57 15.92
N GLY A 442 -14.70 7.83 17.03
CA GLY A 442 -13.94 8.18 18.24
C GLY A 442 -14.56 9.25 19.16
N PHE A 443 -15.82 9.63 18.97
CA PHE A 443 -16.50 10.53 19.90
C PHE A 443 -17.97 10.20 20.11
N GLN A 444 -18.53 10.75 21.20
CA GLN A 444 -19.94 10.66 21.52
C GLN A 444 -20.66 11.90 20.98
N MET A 445 -21.71 11.72 20.17
CA MET A 445 -22.52 12.84 19.68
C MET A 445 -23.24 13.54 20.86
N PRO A 446 -23.04 14.85 21.09
CA PRO A 446 -23.73 15.58 22.15
C PRO A 446 -25.26 15.54 21.97
N GLN A 447 -26.01 15.45 23.07
CA GLN A 447 -27.48 15.36 23.00
C GLN A 447 -28.11 16.58 22.31
N GLU A 448 -27.53 17.75 22.51
CA GLU A 448 -27.95 19.01 21.88
C GLU A 448 -27.81 18.99 20.35
N MET A 449 -26.86 18.19 19.84
CA MET A 449 -26.59 18.04 18.41
C MET A 449 -27.53 17.03 17.74
N CYS A 450 -28.08 16.06 18.50
CA CYS A 450 -28.96 15.03 17.93
C CYS A 450 -30.14 15.64 17.17
N GLY A 451 -30.80 16.66 17.72
CA GLY A 451 -31.95 17.29 17.08
C GLY A 451 -31.58 17.90 15.72
N SER A 452 -30.49 18.65 15.68
CA SER A 452 -30.00 19.24 14.44
C SER A 452 -29.56 18.15 13.45
N PHE A 453 -28.88 17.10 13.92
CA PHE A 453 -28.41 16.01 13.07
C PHE A 453 -29.58 15.30 12.38
N PHE A 454 -30.62 14.92 13.12
CA PHE A 454 -31.80 14.29 12.53
C PHE A 454 -32.59 15.24 11.63
N SER A 455 -32.62 16.53 11.96
CA SER A 455 -33.16 17.55 11.06
C SER A 455 -32.36 17.63 9.75
N TRP A 456 -31.04 17.46 9.80
CA TRP A 456 -30.21 17.41 8.61
C TRP A 456 -30.42 16.11 7.82
N VAL A 457 -30.58 14.95 8.48
CA VAL A 457 -30.91 13.68 7.80
C VAL A 457 -32.28 13.75 7.11
N SER A 458 -33.21 14.57 7.61
CA SER A 458 -34.50 14.80 6.94
C SER A 458 -34.40 15.47 5.56
N LEU A 459 -33.22 16.01 5.21
CA LEU A 459 -32.93 16.54 3.87
C LEU A 459 -32.83 15.46 2.77
N PHE A 460 -32.87 14.19 3.16
CA PHE A 460 -32.79 13.03 2.27
C PHE A 460 -34.18 12.35 2.18
N PRO A 461 -35.15 12.90 1.41
CA PRO A 461 -36.53 12.41 1.43
C PRO A 461 -36.70 11.00 0.86
N SER A 462 -35.79 10.55 -0.01
CA SER A 462 -35.82 9.23 -0.66
C SER A 462 -34.91 8.19 0.00
N ILE A 463 -34.39 8.49 1.19
CA ILE A 463 -33.60 7.53 1.96
C ILE A 463 -34.47 6.33 2.37
N GLN A 464 -33.95 5.13 2.15
CA GLN A 464 -34.57 3.84 2.48
C GLN A 464 -33.83 3.17 3.65
N GLU A 465 -32.52 3.35 3.71
CA GLU A 465 -31.66 2.79 4.75
C GLU A 465 -30.77 3.88 5.34
N LEU A 466 -30.84 4.05 6.66
CA LEU A 466 -29.93 4.89 7.43
C LEU A 466 -29.07 3.99 8.30
N GLU A 467 -27.75 4.03 8.13
CA GLU A 467 -26.80 3.33 8.98
C GLU A 467 -25.92 4.33 9.72
N ILE A 468 -25.78 4.15 11.04
CA ILE A 468 -24.94 4.99 11.88
C ILE A 468 -23.99 4.08 12.65
N THR A 469 -22.72 4.05 12.24
CA THR A 469 -21.70 3.12 12.73
C THR A 469 -20.63 3.82 13.57
N GLN A 470 -19.83 3.02 14.28
CA GLN A 470 -18.68 3.43 15.10
C GLN A 470 -18.95 4.40 16.26
N ILE A 471 -20.22 4.68 16.55
CA ILE A 471 -20.63 5.56 17.64
C ILE A 471 -20.21 4.98 19.01
N VAL A 472 -19.57 5.80 19.84
CA VAL A 472 -19.38 5.48 21.27
C VAL A 472 -20.75 5.28 21.91
N PRO A 473 -21.03 4.13 22.58
CA PRO A 473 -22.38 3.76 23.01
C PRO A 473 -23.09 4.88 23.77
N LEU A 474 -24.05 5.52 23.11
CA LEU A 474 -24.94 6.49 23.73
C LEU A 474 -25.94 5.76 24.64
N ARG A 475 -26.45 6.48 25.65
CA ARG A 475 -27.64 6.03 26.39
C ARG A 475 -28.82 5.98 25.41
N LEU A 476 -29.06 4.81 24.83
CA LEU A 476 -30.09 4.53 23.79
C LEU A 476 -31.47 5.16 24.03
N LYS A 477 -31.85 5.37 25.30
CA LYS A 477 -33.14 6.00 25.67
C LYS A 477 -33.30 7.42 25.12
N SER A 478 -32.22 8.15 24.79
CA SER A 478 -32.33 9.51 24.24
C SER A 478 -32.63 9.56 22.75
N TRP A 479 -32.47 8.46 22.01
CA TRP A 479 -32.60 8.44 20.54
C TRP A 479 -34.02 8.12 20.08
N THR A 480 -34.80 7.37 20.86
CA THR A 480 -36.12 6.88 20.43
C THR A 480 -37.08 8.01 20.05
N GLY A 481 -37.03 9.14 20.76
CA GLY A 481 -37.83 10.32 20.41
C GLY A 481 -37.44 10.92 19.06
N SER A 482 -36.14 11.07 18.80
CA SER A 482 -35.64 11.63 17.54
C SER A 482 -35.83 10.68 16.35
N LEU A 483 -35.74 9.37 16.57
CA LEU A 483 -36.01 8.37 15.52
C LEU A 483 -37.46 8.43 15.05
N ASN A 484 -38.43 8.68 15.95
CA ASN A 484 -39.83 8.86 15.56
C ASN A 484 -40.03 10.06 14.64
N VAL A 485 -39.42 11.20 14.97
CA VAL A 485 -39.45 12.39 14.10
C VAL A 485 -38.84 12.10 12.74
N LEU A 486 -37.77 11.29 12.70
CA LEU A 486 -37.13 10.91 11.45
C LEU A 486 -38.03 10.00 10.59
N TRP A 487 -38.74 9.03 11.19
CA TRP A 487 -39.71 8.19 10.46
C TRP A 487 -40.83 9.01 9.81
N ASP A 488 -41.27 10.09 10.46
CA ASP A 488 -42.28 10.99 9.93
C ASP A 488 -41.72 11.88 8.79
N SER A 489 -40.44 12.26 8.89
CA SER A 489 -39.79 13.17 7.94
C SER A 489 -39.24 12.48 6.69
N CYS A 490 -38.91 11.18 6.78
CA CYS A 490 -38.36 10.37 5.70
C CYS A 490 -39.36 9.26 5.31
N PRO A 491 -40.35 9.54 4.45
CA PRO A 491 -41.45 8.62 4.18
C PRO A 491 -41.04 7.36 3.42
N GLU A 492 -39.84 7.29 2.84
CA GLU A 492 -39.32 6.07 2.20
C GLU A 492 -38.44 5.22 3.13
N LEU A 493 -38.11 5.71 4.33
CA LEU A 493 -37.20 5.04 5.26
C LEU A 493 -37.81 3.71 5.70
N GLN A 494 -37.03 2.64 5.61
CA GLN A 494 -37.41 1.26 5.92
C GLN A 494 -36.68 0.73 7.15
N SER A 495 -35.39 1.06 7.26
CA SER A 495 -34.55 0.65 8.38
C SER A 495 -33.57 1.71 8.83
N ILE A 496 -33.37 1.78 10.15
CA ILE A 496 -32.32 2.57 10.79
C ILE A 496 -31.43 1.63 11.58
N THR A 497 -30.15 1.54 11.24
CA THR A 497 -29.16 0.78 11.99
C THR A 497 -28.31 1.75 12.82
N VAL A 498 -28.20 1.50 14.13
CA VAL A 498 -27.38 2.28 15.06
C VAL A 498 -26.46 1.32 15.80
N GLY A 499 -25.18 1.32 15.44
CA GLY A 499 -24.21 0.32 15.89
C GLY A 499 -24.66 -1.09 15.50
N VAL A 500 -24.96 -1.93 16.50
CA VAL A 500 -25.39 -3.32 16.29
C VAL A 500 -26.91 -3.52 16.26
N LYS A 501 -27.69 -2.44 16.45
CA LYS A 501 -29.15 -2.52 16.55
C LYS A 501 -29.81 -1.96 15.30
N THR A 502 -30.72 -2.73 14.71
CA THR A 502 -31.53 -2.29 13.58
C THR A 502 -32.98 -2.09 14.02
N TYR A 503 -33.51 -0.90 13.73
CA TYR A 503 -34.89 -0.52 13.91
C TYR A 503 -35.59 -0.57 12.56
N LYS A 504 -36.64 -1.38 12.45
CA LYS A 504 -37.50 -1.39 11.27
C LYS A 504 -38.62 -0.38 11.45
N ARG A 505 -39.12 0.16 10.34
CA ARG A 505 -40.29 1.05 10.38
C ARG A 505 -41.47 0.36 11.07
N PRO A 506 -42.16 1.04 12.00
CA PRO A 506 -43.41 0.52 12.56
C PRO A 506 -44.43 0.30 11.44
N THR A 507 -44.90 -0.93 11.26
CA THR A 507 -46.06 -1.20 10.39
C THR A 507 -47.26 -0.54 11.04
N GLN A 508 -47.90 0.42 10.36
CA GLN A 508 -49.17 0.99 10.81
C GLN A 508 -50.18 -0.15 10.89
N SER A 509 -50.52 -0.55 12.12
CA SER A 509 -51.48 -1.61 12.43
C SER A 509 -52.89 -1.08 12.46
#